data_AF-X1CTL6-F1
#
_entry.id   AF-X1CTL6-F1
#
_cell.length_a   1.000
_cell.length_b   1.000
_cell.length_c   1.000
_cell.angle_alpha   90.00
_cell.angle_beta   90.00
_cell.angle_gamma   90.00
#
_symmetry.space_group_name_H-M   'P 1'
#
loop_
_entity.id
_entity.type
_entity.pdbx_description
1 polymer ?
#
loop_
_entity_poly.entity_id
_entity_poly.type
_entity_poly.pdbx_seq_one_letter_code
_entity_poly.pdbx_strand_id
1 'polypeptide(L)'
;MHGAGGTLLQHFKELALHTDLKKDDTIFYYTTCGWMMWNWFVSSLMIGATLVLYDGAPTYPDNATLFDLIDDHQINIFGVSAKYLAAVEKNGFIPNKTHQLTSLRTILSTGSPLVAPQFD
;
A
#
# COMPACT_ATOMS: atom_id res chain seq x y z
N MET A 1 11.70 -8.59 -20.90
CA MET A 1 12.38 -7.29 -20.67
C MET A 1 11.32 -6.20 -20.77
N HIS A 2 11.27 -5.27 -19.82
CA HIS A 2 10.34 -4.15 -19.85
C HIS A 2 11.03 -2.92 -20.48
N GLY A 3 10.37 -2.26 -21.43
CA GLY A 3 10.91 -1.05 -22.07
C GLY A 3 10.62 0.19 -21.23
N ALA A 4 11.59 1.09 -21.09
CA ALA A 4 11.50 2.24 -20.18
C ALA A 4 10.25 3.10 -20.40
N GLY A 5 10.01 3.57 -21.63
CA GLY A 5 8.88 4.47 -21.93
C GLY A 5 7.51 3.80 -21.77
N GLY A 6 7.36 2.57 -22.26
CA GLY A 6 6.09 1.85 -22.19
C GLY A 6 5.70 1.48 -20.76
N THR A 7 6.66 1.04 -19.95
CA THR A 7 6.43 0.73 -18.53
C THR A 7 6.10 1.98 -17.73
N LEU A 8 6.82 3.07 -17.93
CA LEU A 8 6.56 4.31 -17.20
C LEU A 8 5.17 4.86 -17.52
N LEU A 9 4.77 4.86 -18.80
CA LEU A 9 3.44 5.30 -19.21
C LEU A 9 2.32 4.43 -18.63
N GLN A 10 2.51 3.10 -18.62
CA GLN A 10 1.56 2.18 -18.03
C GLN A 10 1.42 2.40 -16.52
N HIS A 11 2.53 2.52 -15.80
CA HIS A 11 2.52 2.82 -14.38
C HIS A 11 1.87 4.18 -14.10
N PHE A 12 2.05 5.17 -14.97
CA PHE A 12 1.45 6.49 -14.80
C PHE A 12 -0.06 6.42 -14.86
N LYS A 13 -0.58 5.73 -15.87
CA LYS A 13 -2.02 5.46 -15.98
C LYS A 13 -2.55 4.75 -14.74
N GLU A 14 -1.89 3.68 -14.28
CA GLU A 14 -2.35 2.93 -13.11
C GLU A 14 -2.32 3.77 -11.83
N LEU A 15 -1.19 4.41 -11.55
CA LEU A 15 -1.03 5.21 -10.33
C LEU A 15 -1.94 6.44 -10.33
N ALA A 16 -1.87 7.28 -11.37
CA ALA A 16 -2.61 8.54 -11.41
C ALA A 16 -4.13 8.32 -11.58
N LEU A 17 -4.55 7.36 -12.40
CA LEU A 17 -5.97 7.19 -12.75
C LEU A 17 -6.66 6.09 -11.95
N HIS A 18 -6.01 4.93 -11.78
CA HIS A 18 -6.68 3.79 -11.13
C HIS A 18 -6.57 3.84 -9.60
N THR A 19 -5.57 4.54 -9.06
CA THR A 19 -5.40 4.68 -7.61
C THR A 19 -5.70 6.09 -7.07
N ASP A 20 -5.99 7.04 -7.96
CA ASP A 20 -6.17 8.47 -7.63
C ASP A 20 -4.96 9.03 -6.86
N LEU A 21 -3.74 8.59 -7.21
CA LEU A 21 -2.51 9.09 -6.58
C LEU A 21 -2.19 10.50 -7.09
N LYS A 22 -2.01 11.42 -6.15
CA LYS A 22 -1.73 12.84 -6.39
C LYS A 22 -0.31 13.17 -5.98
N LYS A 23 0.16 14.32 -6.46
CA LYS A 23 1.51 14.83 -6.18
C LYS A 23 1.78 15.01 -4.69
N ASP A 24 0.80 15.49 -3.93
CA ASP A 24 0.97 15.78 -2.50
C ASP A 24 0.60 14.58 -1.60
N ASP A 25 0.33 13.41 -2.19
CA ASP A 25 0.02 12.21 -1.43
C ASP A 25 1.27 11.47 -0.96
N THR A 26 1.09 10.76 0.15
CA THR A 26 2.01 9.74 0.63
C THR A 26 1.46 8.34 0.31
N ILE A 27 2.27 7.52 -0.34
CA ILE A 27 1.95 6.13 -0.68
C ILE A 27 2.91 5.17 0.00
N PHE A 28 2.36 4.05 0.46
CA PHE A 28 3.10 2.92 1.00
C PHE A 28 2.60 1.63 0.34
N TYR A 29 3.53 0.80 -0.12
CA TYR A 29 3.23 -0.56 -0.53
C TYR A 29 4.14 -1.52 0.20
N TYR A 30 3.59 -2.43 1.02
CA TYR A 30 4.37 -3.45 1.70
C TYR A 30 4.87 -4.48 0.67
N THR A 31 6.11 -4.33 0.25
CA THR A 31 6.71 -5.13 -0.81
C THR A 31 8.23 -5.25 -0.63
N THR A 32 8.82 -6.29 -1.23
CA THR A 32 10.27 -6.45 -1.29
C THR A 32 10.79 -5.99 -2.65
N CYS A 33 12.07 -5.62 -2.72
CA CYS A 33 12.71 -5.21 -3.98
C CYS A 33 12.70 -6.30 -5.08
N GLY A 34 12.43 -7.56 -4.70
CA GLY A 34 12.36 -8.70 -5.62
C GLY A 34 11.02 -8.85 -6.33
N TRP A 35 9.97 -8.11 -5.94
CA TRP A 35 8.65 -8.25 -6.54
C TRP A 35 8.32 -7.10 -7.49
N MET A 36 7.41 -7.34 -8.45
CA MET A 36 7.08 -6.34 -9.46
C MET A 36 6.44 -5.08 -8.84
N MET A 37 5.72 -5.23 -7.73
CA MET A 37 5.10 -4.10 -7.03
C MET A 37 6.12 -3.08 -6.52
N TRP A 38 7.37 -3.48 -6.24
CA TRP A 38 8.43 -2.52 -5.94
C TRP A 38 8.66 -1.55 -7.09
N ASN A 39 8.74 -2.05 -8.33
CA ASN A 39 8.96 -1.21 -9.51
C ASN A 39 7.76 -0.31 -9.81
N TRP A 40 6.55 -0.85 -9.62
CA TRP A 40 5.30 -0.09 -9.74
C TRP A 40 5.25 1.03 -8.70
N PHE A 41 5.52 0.70 -7.44
CA PHE A 41 5.54 1.63 -6.31
C PHE A 41 6.58 2.74 -6.47
N VAL A 42 7.82 2.40 -6.84
CA VAL A 42 8.88 3.40 -7.10
C VAL A 42 8.48 4.39 -8.21
N SER A 43 7.65 3.96 -9.16
CA SER A 43 7.20 4.84 -10.25
C SER A 43 6.29 5.97 -9.76
N SER A 44 5.73 5.91 -8.56
CA SER A 44 5.01 7.03 -7.92
C SER A 44 5.84 8.32 -7.84
N LEU A 45 7.17 8.23 -7.81
CA LEU A 45 8.06 9.39 -7.85
C LEU A 45 7.88 10.24 -9.11
N MET A 46 7.45 9.66 -10.23
CA MET A 46 7.21 10.45 -11.45
C MET A 46 5.97 11.36 -11.34
N ILE A 47 5.02 11.01 -10.46
CA ILE A 47 3.85 11.85 -10.14
C ILE A 47 4.26 12.97 -9.18
N GLY A 48 5.38 12.78 -8.46
CA GLY A 48 5.88 13.66 -7.42
C GLY A 48 5.40 13.31 -6.00
N ALA A 49 4.75 12.15 -5.85
CA ALA A 49 4.26 11.64 -4.57
C ALA A 49 5.41 11.22 -3.63
N THR A 50 5.12 11.17 -2.33
CA THR A 50 6.06 10.72 -1.30
C THR A 50 5.94 9.20 -1.08
N LEU A 51 7.08 8.51 -0.98
CA LEU A 51 7.13 7.08 -0.69
C LEU A 51 7.48 6.84 0.79
N VAL A 52 6.74 5.94 1.45
CA VAL A 52 7.15 5.34 2.72
C VAL A 52 7.78 3.99 2.44
N LEU A 53 9.03 3.79 2.87
CA LEU A 53 9.74 2.53 2.75
C LEU A 53 9.80 1.85 4.12
N TYR A 54 9.51 0.55 4.16
CA TYR A 54 9.58 -0.24 5.37
C TYR A 54 10.35 -1.53 5.12
N ASP A 55 11.37 -1.78 5.93
CA ASP A 55 12.18 -3.00 5.91
C ASP A 55 11.98 -3.76 7.22
N GLY A 56 11.03 -4.69 7.20
CA GLY A 56 10.69 -5.47 8.38
C GLY A 56 9.52 -6.43 8.17
N ALA A 57 9.25 -7.24 9.18
CA ALA A 57 8.05 -8.07 9.20
C ALA A 57 6.81 -7.19 9.44
N PRO A 58 5.66 -7.48 8.82
CA PRO A 58 4.49 -6.60 8.89
C PRO A 58 3.70 -6.74 10.19
N THR A 59 4.13 -7.65 11.08
CA THR A 59 3.51 -7.97 12.36
C THR A 59 4.53 -8.01 13.50
N TYR A 60 5.65 -7.29 13.36
CA TYR A 60 6.68 -7.15 14.39
C TYR A 60 6.90 -5.67 14.71
N PRO A 61 6.82 -5.24 15.98
CA PRO A 61 6.68 -6.07 17.19
C PRO A 61 5.29 -6.69 17.37
N ASP A 62 4.25 -6.15 16.73
CA ASP A 62 2.89 -6.67 16.76
C ASP A 62 2.09 -6.33 15.49
N ASN A 63 0.79 -6.66 15.46
CA ASN A 63 -0.09 -6.43 14.31
C ASN A 63 -0.39 -4.95 14.02
N ALA A 64 -0.08 -4.01 14.93
CA ALA A 64 -0.29 -2.58 14.74
C ALA A 64 0.75 -1.94 13.82
N THR A 65 1.93 -2.55 13.71
CA THR A 65 3.12 -1.98 13.04
C THR A 65 2.84 -1.25 11.72
N LEU A 66 2.13 -1.87 10.76
CA LEU A 66 1.87 -1.19 9.48
C LEU A 66 0.80 -0.10 9.57
N PHE A 67 -0.11 -0.20 10.53
CA PHE A 67 -1.12 0.83 10.81
C PHE A 67 -0.53 2.02 11.56
N ASP A 68 0.47 1.81 12.42
CA ASP A 68 1.25 2.88 13.03
C ASP A 68 1.88 3.77 11.95
N LEU A 69 2.48 3.16 10.92
CA LEU A 69 3.06 3.90 9.78
C LEU A 69 2.03 4.77 9.06
N ILE A 70 0.76 4.37 9.02
CA ILE A 70 -0.30 5.15 8.36
C ILE A 70 -0.51 6.47 9.11
N ASP A 71 -0.62 6.42 10.43
CA ASP A 71 -0.81 7.61 11.26
C ASP A 71 0.48 8.45 11.33
N ASP A 72 1.64 7.82 11.53
CA ASP A 72 2.92 8.51 11.69
C ASP A 72 3.35 9.26 10.42
N HIS A 73 3.05 8.72 9.24
CA HIS A 73 3.47 9.27 7.95
C HIS A 73 2.32 9.81 7.10
N GLN A 74 1.11 9.86 7.65
CA GLN A 74 -0.08 10.37 6.96
C GLN A 74 -0.28 9.69 5.59
N ILE A 75 -0.19 8.36 5.57
CA ILE A 75 -0.31 7.57 4.33
C ILE A 75 -1.73 7.72 3.77
N ASN A 76 -1.82 8.03 2.48
CA ASN A 76 -3.08 8.17 1.74
C ASN A 76 -3.47 6.90 0.98
N ILE A 77 -2.47 6.20 0.42
CA ILE A 77 -2.65 4.95 -0.32
C ILE A 77 -1.79 3.86 0.32
N PHE A 78 -2.44 2.80 0.80
CA PHE A 78 -1.82 1.69 1.51
C PHE A 78 -1.98 0.38 0.74
N GLY A 79 -0.88 -0.23 0.31
CA GLY A 79 -0.88 -1.47 -0.47
C GLY A 79 -0.32 -2.66 0.31
N VAL A 80 -1.06 -3.77 0.33
CA VAL A 80 -0.70 -5.02 1.01
C VAL A 80 -1.18 -6.25 0.24
N SER A 81 -0.92 -7.45 0.76
CA SER A 81 -1.51 -8.68 0.22
C SER A 81 -2.85 -9.01 0.89
N ALA A 82 -3.75 -9.68 0.16
CA ALA A 82 -4.98 -10.23 0.74
C ALA A 82 -4.70 -11.16 1.93
N LYS A 83 -3.60 -11.92 1.87
CA LYS A 83 -3.15 -12.78 2.97
C LYS A 83 -2.83 -12.00 4.25
N TYR A 84 -2.25 -10.80 4.12
CA TYR A 84 -1.98 -9.94 5.27
C TYR A 84 -3.29 -9.47 5.91
N LEU A 85 -4.24 -8.97 5.11
CA LEU A 85 -5.56 -8.53 5.61
C LEU A 85 -6.30 -9.67 6.32
N ALA A 86 -6.30 -10.87 5.72
CA ALA A 86 -6.88 -12.06 6.36
C ALA A 86 -6.20 -12.44 7.68
N ALA A 87 -4.88 -12.22 7.80
CA ALA A 87 -4.14 -12.49 9.03
C ALA A 87 -4.49 -11.47 10.13
N VAL A 88 -4.60 -10.18 9.78
CA VAL A 88 -5.05 -9.11 10.69
C VAL A 88 -6.44 -9.43 11.24
N GLU A 89 -7.38 -9.79 10.36
CA GLU A 89 -8.74 -10.19 10.71
C GLU A 89 -8.75 -11.43 11.63
N LYS A 90 -8.02 -12.48 11.26
CA LYS A 90 -7.91 -13.71 12.06
C LYS A 90 -7.33 -13.47 13.46
N ASN A 91 -6.41 -12.51 13.58
CA ASN A 91 -5.82 -12.12 14.85
C ASN A 91 -6.75 -11.24 15.71
N GLY A 92 -7.95 -10.89 15.21
CA GLY A 92 -8.92 -10.05 15.89
C GLY A 92 -8.46 -8.61 16.06
N PHE A 93 -7.48 -8.17 15.27
CA PHE A 93 -6.99 -6.80 15.33
C PHE A 93 -7.95 -5.88 14.57
N ILE A 94 -8.40 -4.81 15.22
CA ILE A 94 -9.37 -3.86 14.69
C ILE A 94 -8.69 -2.48 14.62
N PRO A 95 -8.09 -2.12 13.47
CA PRO A 95 -7.24 -0.92 13.37
C PRO A 95 -7.95 0.38 13.78
N ASN A 96 -9.24 0.54 13.46
CA ASN A 96 -9.98 1.76 13.78
C ASN A 96 -10.29 1.96 15.27
N LYS A 97 -9.97 0.97 16.14
CA LYS A 97 -10.06 1.11 17.60
C LYS A 97 -8.79 1.64 18.23
N THR A 98 -7.66 1.53 17.52
CA THR A 98 -6.32 1.86 18.04
C THR A 98 -5.66 3.00 17.25
N HIS A 99 -6.08 3.23 16.01
CA HIS A 99 -5.51 4.18 15.07
C HIS A 99 -6.57 5.15 14.54
N GLN A 100 -6.12 6.34 14.17
CA GLN A 100 -7.00 7.38 13.64
C GLN A 100 -7.29 7.17 12.16
N LEU A 101 -6.27 6.78 11.38
CA LEU A 101 -6.33 6.46 9.94
C LEU A 101 -6.93 7.58 9.08
N THR A 102 -6.92 8.82 9.58
CA THR A 102 -7.64 9.94 8.96
C THR A 102 -7.09 10.38 7.60
N SER A 103 -5.82 10.08 7.31
CA SER A 103 -5.19 10.35 6.01
C SER A 103 -5.53 9.31 4.94
N LEU A 104 -5.90 8.10 5.37
CA LEU A 104 -6.03 6.93 4.50
C LEU A 104 -7.29 7.05 3.63
N ARG A 105 -7.12 6.94 2.32
CA ARG A 105 -8.22 7.01 1.35
C ARG A 105 -8.41 5.71 0.59
N THR A 106 -7.32 4.99 0.33
CA THR A 106 -7.34 3.80 -0.52
C THR A 106 -6.51 2.68 0.10
N ILE A 107 -7.10 1.49 0.22
CA ILE A 107 -6.39 0.24 0.50
C ILE A 107 -6.32 -0.58 -0.79
N LEU A 108 -5.10 -0.96 -1.19
CA LEU A 108 -4.84 -1.80 -2.35
C LEU A 108 -4.48 -3.21 -1.89
N SER A 109 -4.99 -4.20 -2.61
CA SER A 109 -4.62 -5.61 -2.42
C SER A 109 -4.14 -6.19 -3.75
N THR A 110 -3.07 -6.99 -3.73
CA THR A 110 -2.57 -7.69 -4.93
C THR A 110 -2.10 -9.10 -4.58
N GLY A 111 -2.06 -9.95 -5.61
CA GLY A 111 -1.76 -11.37 -5.52
C GLY A 111 -3.05 -12.17 -5.67
N SER A 112 -3.60 -12.65 -4.56
CA SER A 112 -4.90 -13.34 -4.54
C SER A 112 -6.07 -12.35 -4.41
N PRO A 113 -7.25 -12.66 -4.96
CA PRO A 113 -8.47 -11.91 -4.70
C PRO A 113 -8.80 -11.86 -3.20
N LEU A 114 -9.41 -10.76 -2.76
CA LEU A 114 -10.08 -10.71 -1.46
C LEU A 114 -11.34 -11.59 -1.50
N VAL A 115 -11.70 -12.18 -0.35
CA VAL A 115 -12.99 -12.84 -0.20
C VAL A 115 -14.09 -11.79 -0.02
N ALA A 116 -15.33 -12.11 -0.39
CA ALA A 116 -16.43 -11.14 -0.36
C ALA A 116 -16.58 -10.37 0.98
N PRO A 117 -16.49 -11.02 2.16
CA PRO A 117 -16.58 -10.31 3.44
C PRO A 117 -15.44 -9.32 3.73
N GLN A 118 -14.32 -9.39 3.01
CA GLN A 118 -13.18 -8.50 3.22
C GLN A 118 -13.30 -7.17 2.46
N PHE A 119 -14.35 -7.00 1.67
CA PHE A 119 -14.70 -5.71 1.05
C PHE A 119 -15.62 -4.86 1.92
N ASP A 120 -16.25 -5.46 2.93
CA ASP A 120 -17.22 -4.85 3.85
C ASP A 120 -16.56 -4.50 5.20
#